data_AF-A0A8S3F9E6-F1
#
_entry.id   AF-A0A8S3F9E6-F1
#
_cell.length_a   1.000
_cell.length_b   1.000
_cell.length_c   1.000
_cell.angle_alpha   90.00
_cell.angle_beta   90.00
_cell.angle_gamma   90.00
#
_symmetry.space_group_name_H-M   'P 1'
#
loop_
_entity.id
_entity.type
_entity.pdbx_description
1 polymer ?
#
loop_
_entity_poly.entity_id
_entity_poly.type
_entity_poly.pdbx_seq_one_letter_code
_entity_poly.pdbx_strand_id
1 'polypeptide(L)'
;MKCTDMKGQYPVEETCSELTFSFWYALQEEVTSIDDDEQRIILLELFRPYFERLIEVLISKGQLPENDSSFTSEDKETFRCYRVDITDTMMCMHTVLSNRAMEVLANHLSLAVEQNQSWQRQESIIQLVGAGSEYVPLDENQILPRIFLLLPKLNFCNSSIINATLMVL
;
A
#
# COMPACT_ATOMS: atom_id res chain seq x y z
N MET A 1 10.36 -8.84 -8.96
CA MET A 1 9.78 -7.49 -8.75
C MET A 1 10.66 -6.33 -9.23
N LYS A 2 11.62 -6.52 -10.15
CA LYS A 2 12.55 -5.44 -10.53
C LYS A 2 11.87 -4.22 -11.16
N CYS A 3 10.82 -4.44 -11.96
CA CYS A 3 10.07 -3.34 -12.59
C CYS A 3 9.15 -2.63 -11.60
N THR A 4 8.49 -3.37 -10.69
CA THR A 4 7.61 -2.80 -9.66
C THR A 4 8.40 -1.95 -8.64
N ASP A 5 9.57 -2.43 -8.20
CA ASP A 5 10.51 -1.72 -7.31
C ASP A 5 11.57 -0.95 -8.12
N MET A 6 11.20 -0.45 -9.31
CA MET A 6 12.09 0.40 -10.09
C MET A 6 12.38 1.67 -9.28
N LYS A 7 13.67 1.99 -9.15
CA LYS A 7 14.14 3.15 -8.41
C LYS A 7 13.75 4.45 -9.13
N GLY A 8 13.40 5.43 -8.33
CA GLY A 8 12.92 6.73 -8.78
C GLY A 8 11.43 6.92 -8.57
N GLN A 9 11.01 8.18 -8.64
CA GLN A 9 9.63 8.62 -8.54
C GLN A 9 8.93 8.54 -9.90
N TYR A 10 7.80 7.83 -9.96
CA TYR A 10 6.89 7.90 -11.10
C TYR A 10 6.18 9.27 -11.14
N PRO A 11 5.91 9.87 -12.32
CA PRO A 11 6.30 9.45 -13.67
C PRO A 11 7.65 10.01 -14.15
N VAL A 12 8.31 10.85 -13.34
CA VAL A 12 9.41 11.70 -13.80
C VAL A 12 10.73 10.94 -13.92
N GLU A 13 11.06 10.10 -12.93
CA GLU A 13 12.34 9.40 -12.87
C GLU A 13 12.25 7.96 -13.41
N GLU A 14 11.06 7.37 -13.40
CA GLU A 14 10.80 6.05 -13.96
C GLU A 14 9.34 5.88 -14.40
N THR A 15 9.11 4.99 -15.37
CA THR A 15 7.79 4.70 -15.98
C THR A 15 7.47 3.21 -16.04
N CYS A 16 8.25 2.38 -15.35
CA CYS A 16 8.15 0.92 -15.44
C CYS A 16 7.18 0.32 -14.42
N SER A 17 7.05 0.94 -13.25
CA SER A 17 6.30 0.37 -12.13
C SER A 17 4.80 0.25 -12.42
N GLU A 18 4.21 1.25 -13.08
CA GLU A 18 2.79 1.29 -13.49
C GLU A 18 2.41 0.09 -14.36
N LEU A 19 3.29 -0.30 -15.28
CA LEU A 19 3.06 -1.43 -16.20
C LEU A 19 2.90 -2.77 -15.48
N THR A 20 3.26 -2.84 -14.19
CA THR A 20 3.19 -4.07 -13.40
C THR A 20 1.88 -4.27 -12.66
N PHE A 21 1.02 -3.24 -12.55
CA PHE A 21 -0.25 -3.38 -11.82
C PHE A 21 -1.14 -4.45 -12.44
N SER A 22 -1.37 -4.43 -13.76
CA SER A 22 -2.18 -5.45 -14.44
C SER A 22 -1.66 -6.88 -14.24
N PHE A 23 -0.34 -7.06 -14.09
CA PHE A 23 0.23 -8.36 -13.76
C PHE A 23 -0.18 -8.83 -12.36
N TRP A 24 -0.14 -7.94 -11.36
CA TRP A 24 -0.52 -8.29 -9.99
C TRP A 24 -2.01 -8.58 -9.86
N TYR A 25 -2.86 -7.84 -10.57
CA TYR A 25 -4.29 -8.15 -10.70
C TYR A 25 -4.51 -9.55 -11.28
N ALA A 26 -3.91 -9.82 -12.45
CA ALA A 26 -4.07 -11.10 -13.12
C ALA A 26 -3.56 -12.27 -12.25
N LEU A 27 -2.40 -12.12 -11.61
CA LEU A 27 -1.85 -13.15 -10.73
C LEU A 27 -2.78 -13.43 -9.54
N GLN A 28 -3.33 -12.39 -8.92
CA GLN A 28 -4.30 -12.56 -7.84
C GLN A 28 -5.55 -13.28 -8.34
N GLU A 29 -6.13 -12.85 -9.46
CA GLU A 29 -7.33 -13.45 -10.05
C GLU A 29 -7.13 -14.93 -10.35
N GLU A 30 -6.06 -15.27 -11.07
CA GLU A 30 -5.69 -16.64 -11.44
C GLU A 30 -5.48 -17.55 -10.22
N VAL A 31 -4.85 -17.06 -9.14
CA VAL A 31 -4.67 -17.87 -7.93
C VAL A 31 -6.00 -18.05 -7.20
N THR A 32 -6.83 -17.01 -7.12
CA THR A 32 -8.10 -17.08 -6.37
C THR A 32 -9.22 -17.80 -7.11
N SER A 33 -9.15 -17.94 -8.43
CA SER A 33 -10.14 -18.63 -9.26
C SER A 33 -9.94 -20.15 -9.33
N ILE A 34 -8.90 -20.69 -8.69
CA ILE A 34 -8.64 -22.13 -8.65
C ILE A 34 -9.73 -22.83 -7.84
N ASP A 35 -10.48 -23.71 -8.52
CA ASP A 35 -11.57 -24.49 -7.93
C ASP A 35 -11.09 -25.50 -6.88
N ASP A 36 -9.90 -26.07 -7.07
CA ASP A 36 -9.31 -27.01 -6.11
C ASP A 36 -8.73 -26.28 -4.89
N ASP A 37 -9.40 -26.40 -3.76
CA ASP A 37 -9.04 -25.76 -2.50
C ASP A 37 -7.62 -26.10 -2.04
N GLU A 38 -7.18 -27.36 -2.20
CA GLU A 38 -5.85 -27.78 -1.76
C GLU A 38 -4.77 -27.11 -2.60
N GLN A 39 -4.91 -27.16 -3.93
CA GLN A 39 -4.01 -26.49 -4.87
C GLN A 39 -4.00 -24.97 -4.66
N ARG A 40 -5.17 -24.36 -4.43
CA ARG A 40 -5.31 -22.92 -4.18
C ARG A 40 -4.52 -22.52 -2.92
N ILE A 41 -4.68 -23.25 -1.83
CA ILE A 41 -3.95 -22.98 -0.58
C ILE A 41 -2.44 -23.08 -0.79
N ILE A 42 -1.96 -24.12 -1.46
CA ILE A 42 -0.53 -24.32 -1.75
C ILE A 42 0.04 -23.12 -2.54
N LEU A 43 -0.68 -22.65 -3.57
CA LEU A 43 -0.24 -21.52 -4.38
C LEU A 43 -0.30 -20.20 -3.62
N LEU A 44 -1.34 -19.97 -2.81
CA LEU A 44 -1.41 -18.81 -1.94
C LEU A 44 -0.23 -18.78 -0.97
N GLU A 45 0.15 -19.91 -0.37
CA GLU A 45 1.32 -20.00 0.50
C GLU A 45 2.64 -19.77 -0.25
N LEU A 46 2.77 -20.30 -1.46
CA LEU A 46 3.95 -20.11 -2.31
C LEU A 46 4.15 -18.64 -2.69
N PHE A 47 3.07 -17.93 -3.03
CA PHE A 47 3.13 -16.54 -3.46
C PHE A 47 3.05 -15.53 -2.32
N ARG A 48 2.59 -15.93 -1.12
CA ARG A 48 2.50 -15.09 0.07
C ARG A 48 3.69 -14.16 0.30
N PRO A 49 4.96 -14.61 0.32
CA PRO A 49 6.10 -13.72 0.57
C PRO A 49 6.26 -12.65 -0.51
N TYR A 50 5.80 -12.91 -1.74
CA TYR A 50 5.81 -11.92 -2.81
C TYR A 50 4.72 -10.87 -2.59
N PHE A 51 3.51 -11.27 -2.22
CA PHE A 51 2.45 -10.30 -1.92
C PHE A 51 2.78 -9.45 -0.67
N GLU A 52 3.37 -10.04 0.37
CA GLU A 52 3.87 -9.28 1.53
C GLU A 52 4.98 -8.30 1.12
N ARG A 53 5.93 -8.71 0.27
CA ARG A 53 6.96 -7.81 -0.26
C ARG A 53 6.38 -6.72 -1.15
N LEU A 54 5.32 -7.00 -1.90
CA LEU A 54 4.64 -6.04 -2.75
C LEU A 54 4.07 -4.89 -1.93
N ILE A 55 3.50 -5.15 -0.74
CA ILE A 55 3.01 -4.09 0.15
C ILE A 55 4.12 -3.08 0.49
N GLU A 56 5.33 -3.52 0.84
CA GLU A 56 6.47 -2.62 1.09
C GLU A 56 6.86 -1.81 -0.17
N VAL A 57 6.78 -2.43 -1.35
CA VAL A 57 7.05 -1.73 -2.61
C VAL A 57 5.96 -0.68 -2.88
N LEU A 58 4.68 -1.01 -2.70
CA LEU A 58 3.56 -0.08 -2.85
C LEU A 58 3.67 1.10 -1.87
N ILE A 59 4.05 0.85 -0.61
CA ILE A 59 4.38 1.90 0.36
C ILE A 59 5.49 2.78 -0.19
N SER A 60 6.57 2.21 -0.72
CA SER A 60 7.69 3.00 -1.24
C SER A 60 7.31 3.82 -2.48
N LYS A 61 6.51 3.26 -3.39
CA LYS A 61 6.12 3.91 -4.65
C LYS A 61 5.00 4.93 -4.47
N GLY A 62 4.17 4.77 -3.43
CA GLY A 62 3.09 5.69 -3.09
C GLY A 62 3.52 6.92 -2.31
N GLN A 63 4.79 7.01 -1.87
CA GLN A 63 5.29 8.19 -1.16
C GLN A 63 5.23 9.43 -2.04
N LEU A 64 4.72 10.51 -1.47
CA LEU A 64 4.86 11.83 -2.06
C LEU A 64 6.35 12.20 -2.19
N PRO A 65 6.74 12.91 -3.26
CA PRO A 65 8.12 13.36 -3.42
C PRO A 65 8.51 14.35 -2.30
N GLU A 66 9.77 14.30 -1.88
CA GLU A 66 10.31 15.29 -0.92
C GLU A 66 10.32 16.71 -1.48
N ASN A 67 10.57 16.82 -2.79
CA ASN A 67 10.51 18.06 -3.53
C ASN A 67 9.74 17.83 -4.83
N ASP A 68 8.60 18.50 -4.98
CA ASP A 68 7.74 18.42 -6.15
C ASP A 68 8.04 19.53 -7.18
N SER A 69 9.12 20.32 -7.00
CA SER A 69 9.45 21.42 -7.91
C SER A 69 9.76 20.97 -9.33
N SER A 70 10.19 19.71 -9.52
CA SER A 70 10.41 19.10 -10.83
C SER A 70 9.13 18.62 -11.50
N PHE A 71 8.02 18.54 -10.77
CA PHE A 71 6.75 18.06 -11.29
C PHE A 71 5.98 19.20 -11.93
N THR A 72 5.60 19.01 -13.18
CA THR A 72 4.57 19.83 -13.82
C THR A 72 3.19 19.52 -13.21
N SER A 73 2.20 20.35 -13.48
CA SER A 73 0.81 20.06 -13.08
C SER A 73 0.29 18.75 -13.67
N GLU A 74 0.75 18.38 -14.87
CA GLU A 74 0.41 17.13 -15.53
C GLU A 74 1.07 15.93 -14.84
N ASP A 75 2.34 16.07 -14.43
CA ASP A 75 3.03 15.03 -13.66
C ASP A 75 2.37 14.79 -12.31
N LYS A 76 1.89 15.85 -11.65
CA LYS A 76 1.17 15.74 -10.37
C LYS A 76 -0.15 15.00 -10.52
N GLU A 77 -0.90 15.27 -11.57
CA GLU A 77 -2.15 14.56 -11.85
C GLU A 77 -1.89 13.10 -12.25
N THR A 78 -0.88 12.87 -13.07
CA THR A 78 -0.42 11.52 -13.44
C THR A 78 -0.01 10.72 -12.21
N PHE A 79 0.77 11.32 -11.29
CA PHE A 79 1.13 10.68 -10.03
C PHE A 79 -0.07 10.46 -9.11
N ARG A 80 -1.06 11.36 -9.12
CA ARG A 80 -2.31 11.18 -8.38
C ARG A 80 -3.07 9.94 -8.87
N CYS A 81 -3.21 9.75 -10.19
CA CYS A 81 -3.81 8.56 -10.78
C CYS A 81 -3.01 7.30 -10.44
N TYR A 82 -1.69 7.35 -10.55
CA TYR A 82 -0.81 6.25 -10.16
C TYR A 82 -0.99 5.84 -8.69
N ARG A 83 -1.19 6.80 -7.78
CA ARG A 83 -1.51 6.50 -6.37
C ARG A 83 -2.89 5.86 -6.19
N VAL A 84 -3.85 6.12 -7.07
CA VAL A 84 -5.14 5.41 -7.10
C VAL A 84 -4.91 3.95 -7.53
N ASP A 85 -4.12 3.72 -8.57
CA ASP A 85 -3.80 2.35 -9.01
C ASP A 85 -3.04 1.56 -7.93
N ILE A 86 -2.18 2.23 -7.16
CA ILE A 86 -1.52 1.63 -5.98
C ILE A 86 -2.57 1.21 -4.93
N THR A 87 -3.53 2.08 -4.61
CA THR A 87 -4.58 1.74 -3.62
C THR A 87 -5.46 0.61 -4.13
N ASP A 88 -5.82 0.60 -5.41
CA ASP A 88 -6.59 -0.49 -6.01
C ASP A 88 -5.77 -1.80 -6.00
N THR A 89 -4.45 -1.73 -6.22
CA THR A 89 -3.57 -2.90 -6.15
C THR A 89 -3.48 -3.43 -4.71
N MET A 90 -3.51 -2.53 -3.71
CA MET A 90 -3.57 -2.91 -2.29
C MET A 90 -4.88 -3.65 -1.97
N MET A 91 -6.00 -3.28 -2.58
CA MET A 91 -7.27 -4.00 -2.41
C MET A 91 -7.16 -5.46 -2.89
N CYS A 92 -6.44 -5.71 -4.01
CA CYS A 92 -6.12 -7.08 -4.42
C CYS A 92 -5.27 -7.85 -3.41
N MET A 93 -4.39 -7.18 -2.66
CA MET A 93 -3.61 -7.84 -1.62
C MET A 93 -4.51 -8.35 -0.49
N HIS A 94 -5.62 -7.66 -0.17
CA HIS A 94 -6.59 -8.14 0.81
C HIS A 94 -7.30 -9.42 0.37
N THR A 95 -7.57 -9.59 -0.92
CA THR A 95 -8.19 -10.82 -1.43
C THR A 95 -7.30 -12.05 -1.20
N VAL A 96 -5.97 -11.88 -1.28
CA VAL A 96 -5.00 -12.98 -1.14
C VAL A 96 -4.54 -13.17 0.30
N LEU A 97 -4.27 -12.08 1.02
CA LEU A 97 -3.67 -12.09 2.35
C LEU A 97 -4.70 -11.95 3.48
N SER A 98 -5.94 -11.59 3.16
CA SER A 98 -7.00 -11.34 4.16
C SER A 98 -6.51 -10.33 5.22
N ASN A 99 -6.75 -10.59 6.51
CA ASN A 99 -6.34 -9.75 7.62
C ASN A 99 -4.81 -9.53 7.70
N ARG A 100 -4.01 -10.44 7.13
CA ARG A 100 -2.55 -10.35 7.15
C ARG A 100 -2.05 -9.12 6.40
N ALA A 101 -2.72 -8.68 5.34
CA ALA A 101 -2.36 -7.46 4.62
C ALA A 101 -2.43 -6.22 5.56
N MET A 102 -3.50 -6.10 6.36
CA MET A 102 -3.59 -5.01 7.35
C MET A 102 -2.56 -5.15 8.46
N GLU A 103 -2.25 -6.37 8.90
CA GLU A 103 -1.21 -6.61 9.91
C GLU A 103 0.17 -6.15 9.43
N VAL A 104 0.51 -6.43 8.17
CA VAL A 104 1.74 -5.95 7.52
C VAL A 104 1.78 -4.41 7.49
N LEU A 105 0.70 -3.75 7.07
CA LEU A 105 0.60 -2.29 7.11
C LEU A 105 0.74 -1.72 8.53
N ALA A 106 0.09 -2.33 9.53
CA ALA A 106 0.20 -1.91 10.92
C ALA A 106 1.63 -2.07 11.46
N ASN A 107 2.35 -3.12 11.05
CA ASN A 107 3.77 -3.33 11.39
C ASN A 107 4.64 -2.24 10.76
N HIS A 108 4.44 -1.91 9.48
CA HIS A 108 5.15 -0.82 8.83
C HIS A 108 4.86 0.54 9.48
N LEU A 109 3.60 0.81 9.86
CA LEU A 109 3.23 2.04 10.54
C LEU A 109 3.90 2.14 11.92
N SER A 110 3.88 1.05 12.69
CA SER A 110 4.52 0.99 14.01
C SER A 110 6.01 1.32 13.91
N LEU A 111 6.70 0.67 12.95
CA LEU A 111 8.12 0.91 12.69
C LEU A 111 8.39 2.35 12.23
N ALA A 112 7.55 2.89 11.35
CA ALA A 112 7.68 4.25 10.84
C ALA A 112 7.52 5.32 11.93
N VAL A 113 6.64 5.06 12.90
CA VAL A 113 6.47 5.92 14.09
C VAL A 113 7.65 5.76 15.05
N GLU A 114 8.05 4.54 15.38
CA GLU A 114 9.15 4.25 16.32
C GLU A 114 10.49 4.82 15.84
N GLN A 115 10.76 4.76 14.55
CA GLN A 115 11.99 5.26 13.94
C GLN A 115 11.90 6.72 13.49
N ASN A 116 10.77 7.40 13.73
CA ASN A 116 10.50 8.76 13.26
C ASN A 116 10.84 8.95 11.77
N GLN A 117 10.35 8.01 10.94
CA GLN A 117 10.51 8.06 9.49
C GLN A 117 9.78 9.29 8.90
N SER A 118 10.08 9.60 7.63
CA SER A 118 9.52 10.76 6.95
C SER A 118 7.98 10.76 6.98
N TRP A 119 7.38 11.96 7.02
CA TRP A 119 5.94 12.09 7.00
C TRP A 119 5.34 11.54 5.70
N GLN A 120 6.08 11.54 4.58
CA GLN A 120 5.66 10.97 3.30
C GLN A 120 5.53 9.45 3.38
N ARG A 121 6.45 8.78 4.08
CA ARG A 121 6.34 7.33 4.31
C ARG A 121 5.17 7.00 5.23
N GLN A 122 5.00 7.76 6.32
CA GLN A 122 3.85 7.59 7.21
C GLN A 122 2.52 7.85 6.48
N GLU A 123 2.45 8.90 5.66
CA GLU A 123 1.28 9.25 4.86
C GLU A 123 0.94 8.16 3.83
N SER A 124 1.93 7.63 3.13
CA SER A 124 1.71 6.54 2.17
C SER A 124 1.18 5.29 2.85
N ILE A 125 1.70 4.92 4.03
CA ILE A 125 1.17 3.79 4.80
C ILE A 125 -0.29 4.05 5.21
N ILE A 126 -0.60 5.25 5.70
CA ILE A 126 -1.97 5.63 6.10
C ILE A 126 -2.94 5.62 4.90
N GLN A 127 -2.49 6.04 3.72
CA GLN A 127 -3.30 5.95 2.51
C GLN A 127 -3.68 4.50 2.19
N LEU A 128 -2.72 3.56 2.27
CA LEU A 128 -2.98 2.14 2.02
C LEU A 128 -3.84 1.51 3.14
N VAL A 129 -3.66 1.94 4.38
CA VAL A 129 -4.55 1.57 5.49
C VAL A 129 -5.99 1.99 5.21
N GLY A 130 -6.20 3.22 4.71
CA GLY A 130 -7.52 3.69 4.31
C GLY A 130 -8.16 2.80 3.25
N ALA A 131 -7.41 2.50 2.17
CA ALA A 131 -7.88 1.62 1.10
C ALA A 131 -8.20 0.18 1.58
N GLY A 132 -7.45 -0.33 2.56
CA GLY A 132 -7.64 -1.67 3.12
C GLY A 132 -8.71 -1.77 4.21
N SER A 133 -9.08 -0.65 4.83
CA SER A 133 -9.94 -0.63 6.03
C SER A 133 -11.34 -1.20 5.78
N GLU A 134 -11.89 -1.02 4.58
CA GLU A 134 -13.21 -1.54 4.18
C GLU A 134 -13.26 -3.07 4.11
N TYR A 135 -12.10 -3.73 4.00
CA TYR A 135 -11.97 -5.19 3.92
C TYR A 135 -11.78 -5.86 5.27
N VAL A 136 -11.67 -5.09 6.34
CA VAL A 136 -11.50 -5.62 7.69
C VAL A 136 -12.84 -6.12 8.21
N PRO A 137 -12.95 -7.39 8.62
CA PRO A 137 -14.17 -7.92 9.22
C PRO A 137 -14.58 -7.14 10.47
N LEU A 138 -15.89 -6.92 10.67
CA LEU A 138 -16.40 -6.16 11.82
C LEU A 138 -16.09 -6.80 13.19
N ASP A 139 -15.80 -8.10 13.21
CA ASP A 139 -15.38 -8.86 14.38
C ASP A 139 -13.86 -8.83 14.61
N GLU A 140 -13.08 -8.28 13.68
CA GLU A 140 -11.65 -7.98 13.88
C GLU A 140 -11.49 -6.83 14.87
N ASN A 141 -10.73 -7.05 15.94
CA ASN A 141 -10.64 -6.11 17.07
C ASN A 141 -9.21 -5.87 17.57
N GLN A 142 -8.20 -6.22 16.80
CA GLN A 142 -6.79 -6.11 17.17
C GLN A 142 -6.04 -5.13 16.28
N ILE A 143 -6.26 -5.17 14.97
CA ILE A 143 -5.47 -4.43 13.99
C ILE A 143 -5.90 -2.97 13.93
N LEU A 144 -7.19 -2.69 13.74
CA LEU A 144 -7.68 -1.30 13.67
C LEU A 144 -7.44 -0.53 14.98
N PRO A 145 -7.73 -1.07 16.18
CA PRO A 145 -7.42 -0.38 17.43
C PRO A 145 -5.94 -0.06 17.60
N ARG A 146 -5.05 -0.97 17.16
CA ARG A 146 -3.61 -0.74 17.18
C ARG A 146 -3.20 0.40 16.24
N ILE A 147 -3.77 0.49 15.04
CA ILE A 147 -3.55 1.61 14.11
C ILE A 147 -4.04 2.92 14.73
N PHE A 148 -5.23 2.94 15.34
CA PHE A 148 -5.77 4.13 16.00
C PHE A 148 -4.90 4.64 17.16
N LEU A 149 -4.25 3.74 17.90
CA LEU A 149 -3.29 4.12 18.94
C LEU A 149 -1.99 4.75 18.39
N LEU A 150 -1.70 4.57 17.11
CA LEU A 150 -0.54 5.15 16.42
C LEU A 150 -0.87 6.50 15.77
N LEU A 151 -2.12 6.77 15.38
CA LEU A 151 -2.49 8.02 14.68
C LEU A 151 -2.05 9.29 15.41
N PRO A 152 -2.21 9.44 16.74
CA PRO A 152 -1.76 10.65 17.44
C PRO A 152 -0.24 10.83 17.48
N LYS A 153 0.53 9.80 17.13
CA LYS A 153 2.01 9.80 17.14
C LYS A 153 2.62 10.08 15.76
N LEU A 154 1.79 10.28 14.73
CA LEU A 154 2.24 10.59 13.39
C LEU A 154 2.86 11.99 13.32
N ASN A 155 3.72 12.18 12.33
CA ASN A 155 4.40 13.45 12.08
C ASN A 155 3.54 14.39 11.24
N PHE A 156 2.63 15.14 11.89
CA PHE A 156 1.70 16.08 11.25
C PHE A 156 2.35 17.40 10.79
N CYS A 157 3.36 17.31 9.91
CA CYS A 157 4.06 18.48 9.35
C CYS A 157 3.49 18.97 8.01
N ASN A 158 2.55 18.25 7.40
CA ASN A 158 1.99 18.57 6.08
C ASN A 158 0.47 18.30 6.02
N SER A 159 -0.26 19.06 5.20
CA SER A 159 -1.70 18.86 5.02
C SER A 159 -2.05 17.49 4.43
N SER A 160 -1.18 16.90 3.61
CA SER A 160 -1.44 15.60 2.99
C SER A 160 -1.55 14.47 4.02
N ILE A 161 -0.65 14.40 5.01
CA ILE A 161 -0.74 13.40 6.08
C ILE A 161 -1.96 13.64 6.98
N ILE A 162 -2.32 14.90 7.22
CA ILE A 162 -3.54 15.25 7.97
C ILE A 162 -4.77 14.73 7.22
N ASN A 163 -4.89 15.05 5.93
CA ASN A 163 -6.00 14.62 5.09
C ASN A 163 -6.08 13.09 4.99
N ALA A 164 -4.95 12.42 4.78
CA ALA A 164 -4.91 10.96 4.74
C ALA A 164 -5.37 10.34 6.07
N THR A 165 -4.97 10.92 7.21
CA THR A 165 -5.40 10.47 8.53
C THR A 165 -6.90 10.66 8.75
N LEU A 166 -7.46 11.79 8.30
CA LEU A 166 -8.90 12.07 8.41
C LEU A 166 -9.75 11.11 7.59
N MET A 167 -9.24 10.55 6.50
CA MET A 167 -9.95 9.54 5.69
C MET A 167 -10.03 8.17 6.37
N VAL A 168 -9.23 7.92 7.40
CA VAL A 168 -9.19 6.64 8.15
C VAL A 168 -10.05 6.70 9.43
N LEU A 169 -10.52 7.89 9.83
CA LEU A 169 -11.36 8.12 11.01
C LEU A 169 -12.85 8.11 10.65
#